data_AF-A0A6V8EXC8-F1
#
_entry.id   AF-A0A6V8EXC8-F1
#
_cell.length_a   1.000
_cell.length_b   1.000
_cell.length_c   1.000
_cell.angle_alpha   90.00
_cell.angle_beta   90.00
_cell.angle_gamma   90.00
#
_symmetry.space_group_name_H-M   'P 1'
#
loop_
_entity.id
_entity.type
_entity.pdbx_description
1 polymer ?
#
loop_
_entity_poly.entity_id
_entity_poly.type
_entity_poly.pdbx_seq_one_letter_code
_entity_poly.pdbx_strand_id
1 'polypeptide(L)'
;MEPFIFIFYFVIFLISVAPTFGSWVFGNWHQGRIIDRLAAEEKALNDSGAGHPINNLSKPSQTTDVESSMLVMSGVTVGPSWWQMMLGGWKNFFGGEIKSFDKMLLYGRRKVLHDMRVQALQQGFDEVINVRVETSMITKKSQKDDRTAGYEFIAYGTAIKYVRS
;
A
#
# COMPACT_ATOMS: atom_id res chain seq x y z
N MET A 1 -52.70 7.33 -8.96
CA MET A 1 -51.76 6.21 -9.20
C MET A 1 -50.36 6.71 -9.55
N GLU A 2 -50.24 7.83 -10.28
CA GLU A 2 -48.96 8.52 -10.57
C GLU A 2 -47.97 8.68 -9.39
N PRO A 3 -48.33 9.23 -8.21
CA PRO A 3 -47.34 9.50 -7.15
C PRO A 3 -46.72 8.23 -6.54
N PHE A 4 -47.49 7.13 -6.48
CA PHE A 4 -46.98 5.85 -5.99
C PHE A 4 -45.98 5.22 -6.94
N ILE A 5 -46.16 5.42 -8.25
CA ILE A 5 -45.23 4.95 -9.28
C ILE A 5 -43.90 5.72 -9.19
N PHE A 6 -43.95 7.04 -9.02
CA PHE A 6 -42.74 7.85 -8.81
C PHE A 6 -41.97 7.45 -7.55
N ILE A 7 -42.66 7.25 -6.42
CA ILE A 7 -42.04 6.80 -5.18
C ILE A 7 -41.39 5.42 -5.36
N PHE A 8 -42.06 4.49 -6.04
CA PHE A 8 -41.55 3.16 -6.31
C PHE A 8 -40.25 3.19 -7.14
N TYR A 9 -40.21 3.94 -8.23
CA TYR A 9 -38.99 4.10 -9.03
C TYR A 9 -37.87 4.83 -8.27
N PHE A 10 -38.22 5.82 -7.44
CA PHE A 10 -37.25 6.53 -6.61
C PHE A 10 -36.60 5.60 -5.57
N VAL A 11 -37.38 4.71 -4.95
CA VAL A 11 -36.86 3.70 -4.01
C VAL A 11 -35.94 2.70 -4.71
N ILE A 12 -36.30 2.22 -5.90
CA ILE A 12 -35.43 1.33 -6.71
C ILE A 12 -34.12 2.02 -7.08
N PHE A 13 -34.19 3.29 -7.48
CA PHE A 13 -33.02 4.09 -7.80
C PHE A 13 -32.10 4.26 -6.58
N LEU A 14 -32.67 4.59 -5.41
CA LEU A 14 -31.91 4.72 -4.16
C LEU A 14 -31.23 3.41 -3.76
N ILE A 15 -31.94 2.28 -3.80
CA ILE A 15 -31.37 0.97 -3.45
C ILE A 15 -30.23 0.59 -4.41
N SER A 16 -30.32 0.99 -5.68
CA SER A 16 -29.29 0.66 -6.68
C SER A 16 -28.07 1.58 -6.59
N VAL A 17 -28.28 2.89 -6.40
CA VAL A 17 -27.22 3.91 -6.46
C VAL A 17 -26.59 4.16 -5.10
N ALA A 18 -27.36 4.17 -4.01
CA ALA A 18 -26.83 4.52 -2.68
C ALA A 18 -25.70 3.60 -2.20
N PRO A 19 -25.73 2.26 -2.39
CA PRO A 19 -24.62 1.39 -1.98
C PRO A 19 -23.33 1.70 -2.74
N THR A 20 -23.44 2.00 -4.04
CA THR A 20 -22.27 2.31 -4.88
C THR A 20 -21.66 3.66 -4.51
N PHE A 21 -22.51 4.67 -4.28
CA PHE A 21 -22.09 5.99 -3.83
C PHE A 21 -21.48 5.93 -2.42
N GLY A 22 -22.10 5.19 -1.50
CA GLY A 22 -21.56 4.97 -0.15
C GLY A 22 -20.19 4.28 -0.19
N SER A 23 -20.03 3.26 -1.04
CA SER A 23 -18.75 2.57 -1.24
C SER A 23 -17.67 3.52 -1.80
N TRP A 24 -18.03 4.39 -2.75
CA TRP A 24 -17.11 5.39 -3.30
C TRP A 24 -16.63 6.39 -2.25
N VAL A 25 -17.55 6.95 -1.47
CA VAL A 25 -17.24 7.92 -0.41
C VAL A 25 -16.34 7.28 0.65
N PHE A 26 -16.75 6.12 1.17
CA PHE A 26 -16.01 5.44 2.22
C PHE A 26 -14.64 4.94 1.74
N GLY A 27 -14.58 4.41 0.51
CA GLY A 27 -13.34 3.93 -0.09
C GLY A 27 -12.29 5.04 -0.25
N ASN A 28 -12.67 6.18 -0.81
CA ASN A 28 -11.75 7.31 -0.96
C ASN A 28 -11.32 7.90 0.38
N TRP A 29 -12.25 8.00 1.33
CA TRP A 29 -11.95 8.54 2.65
C TRP A 29 -10.95 7.65 3.41
N HIS A 30 -11.20 6.34 3.45
CA HIS A 30 -10.32 5.39 4.13
C HIS A 30 -8.93 5.36 3.50
N GLN A 31 -8.84 5.36 2.17
CA GLN A 31 -7.57 5.40 1.46
C GLN A 31 -6.79 6.69 1.72
N GLY A 32 -7.46 7.84 1.73
CA GLY A 32 -6.83 9.11 2.09
C GLY A 32 -6.21 9.04 3.48
N ARG A 33 -6.99 8.60 4.48
CA ARG A 33 -6.51 8.49 5.86
C ARG A 33 -5.29 7.59 6.02
N ILE A 34 -5.26 6.45 5.33
CA ILE A 34 -4.13 5.52 5.40
C ILE A 34 -2.87 6.14 4.77
N ILE A 35 -3.01 6.81 3.63
CA ILE A 35 -1.88 7.46 2.94
C ILE A 35 -1.35 8.63 3.77
N ASP A 36 -2.25 9.46 4.31
CA ASP A 36 -1.87 10.61 5.14
C ASP A 36 -1.19 10.16 6.44
N ARG A 37 -1.68 9.08 7.04
CA ARG A 37 -1.05 8.47 8.21
C ARG A 37 0.37 7.99 7.91
N LEU A 38 0.55 7.26 6.80
CA LEU A 38 1.88 6.82 6.39
C LEU A 38 2.81 8.00 6.13
N ALA A 39 2.32 9.06 5.49
CA ALA A 39 3.12 10.27 5.26
C ALA A 39 3.52 10.95 6.57
N ALA A 40 2.63 11.01 7.56
CA ALA A 40 2.93 11.53 8.89
C ALA A 40 3.96 10.67 9.63
N GLU A 41 3.82 9.34 9.57
CA GLU A 41 4.78 8.38 10.17
C GLU A 41 6.16 8.47 9.51
N GLU A 42 6.23 8.53 8.17
CA GLU A 42 7.49 8.72 7.43
C GLU A 42 8.17 10.05 7.78
N LYS A 43 7.38 11.13 7.88
CA LYS A 43 7.91 12.44 8.28
C LYS A 43 8.47 12.39 9.70
N ALA A 44 7.72 11.84 10.65
CA ALA A 44 8.17 11.72 12.04
C ALA A 44 9.47 10.90 12.18
N LEU A 45 9.61 9.83 11.39
CA LEU A 45 10.87 9.06 11.34
C LEU A 45 12.02 9.88 10.76
N ASN A 46 11.80 10.61 9.66
CA ASN A 46 12.85 11.43 9.06
C ASN A 46 13.28 12.58 9.99
N ASP A 47 12.33 13.17 10.73
CA ASP A 47 12.59 14.25 11.69
C ASP A 47 13.30 13.75 12.96
N SER A 48 13.26 12.44 13.25
CA SER A 48 13.93 11.84 14.43
C SER A 48 15.46 11.89 14.35
N GLY A 49 16.03 12.25 13.19
CA GLY A 49 17.46 12.48 13.01
C GLY A 49 18.33 11.22 13.03
N ALA A 50 17.74 10.06 13.26
CA ALA A 50 18.47 8.81 13.11
C ALA A 50 18.67 8.56 11.61
N GLY A 51 19.94 8.49 11.21
CA GLY A 51 20.32 8.26 9.82
C GLY A 51 19.80 6.89 9.42
N HIS A 52 18.69 6.84 8.69
CA HIS A 52 18.01 5.60 8.32
C HIS A 52 18.15 5.29 6.83
N PRO A 53 19.37 5.20 6.26
CA PRO A 53 19.51 4.90 4.85
C PRO A 53 18.98 3.49 4.60
N ILE A 54 17.89 3.42 3.83
CA ILE A 54 17.54 2.24 3.07
C ILE A 54 18.13 2.48 1.70
N ASN A 55 19.03 1.62 1.26
CA ASN A 55 19.58 1.70 -0.09
C ASN A 55 19.58 0.34 -0.79
N ASN A 56 19.67 0.41 -2.10
CA ASN A 56 19.78 -0.73 -2.99
C ASN A 56 21.23 -1.09 -3.32
N LEU A 57 22.22 -0.45 -2.67
CA LEU A 57 23.62 -0.71 -2.92
C LEU A 57 24.05 -1.99 -2.20
N SER A 58 24.97 -2.73 -2.80
CA SER A 58 25.52 -3.95 -2.18
C SER A 58 26.53 -3.67 -1.08
N LYS A 59 26.93 -2.39 -0.89
CA LYS A 59 27.95 -1.97 0.08
C LYS A 59 27.34 -1.00 1.10
N PRO A 60 27.78 -1.06 2.37
CA PRO A 60 27.36 -0.10 3.39
C PRO A 60 27.69 1.34 2.99
N SER A 61 26.83 2.29 3.38
CA SER A 61 27.01 3.71 3.06
C SER A 61 28.15 4.36 3.86
N GLN A 62 28.46 3.83 5.04
CA GLN A 62 29.57 4.30 5.87
C GLN A 62 30.80 3.41 5.71
N THR A 63 31.98 4.00 5.92
CA THR A 63 33.27 3.30 5.86
C THR A 63 33.68 2.68 7.20
N THR A 64 32.89 2.87 8.24
CA THR A 64 33.14 2.31 9.58
C THR A 64 32.97 0.79 9.58
N ASP A 65 33.69 0.12 10.47
CA ASP A 65 33.57 -1.34 10.63
C ASP A 65 32.15 -1.75 11.04
N VAL A 66 31.74 -2.90 10.51
CA VAL A 66 30.43 -3.51 10.80
C VAL A 66 30.52 -4.35 12.07
N GLU A 67 29.72 -4.02 13.07
CA GLU A 67 29.61 -4.78 14.31
C GLU A 67 28.79 -6.06 14.10
N SER A 68 27.63 -5.93 13.45
CA SER A 68 26.73 -7.06 13.18
C SER A 68 25.85 -6.80 11.95
N SER A 69 25.32 -7.89 11.38
CA SER A 69 24.37 -7.82 10.27
C SER A 69 23.26 -8.85 10.41
N MET A 70 22.10 -8.56 9.83
CA MET A 70 20.94 -9.46 9.85
C MET A 70 20.08 -9.30 8.60
N LEU A 71 19.46 -10.38 8.13
CA LEU A 71 18.41 -10.29 7.12
C LEU A 71 17.15 -9.67 7.74
N VAL A 72 16.61 -8.64 7.11
CA VAL A 72 15.32 -8.04 7.48
C VAL A 72 14.36 -8.23 6.32
N MET A 73 13.11 -8.56 6.66
CA MET A 73 12.04 -8.75 5.69
C MET A 73 10.76 -8.15 6.22
N SER A 74 9.94 -7.60 5.33
CA SER A 74 8.62 -7.08 5.64
C SER A 74 7.66 -7.36 4.48
N GLY A 75 6.39 -7.50 4.80
CA GLY A 75 5.34 -7.79 3.82
C GLY A 75 4.09 -6.97 4.09
N VAL A 76 3.45 -6.50 3.03
CA VAL A 76 2.13 -5.86 3.11
C VAL A 76 1.26 -6.29 1.93
N THR A 77 0.00 -6.56 2.21
CA THR A 77 -0.99 -6.85 1.18
C THR A 77 -1.97 -5.68 1.08
N VAL A 78 -2.17 -5.19 -0.13
CA VAL A 78 -3.09 -4.07 -0.41
C VAL A 78 -4.06 -4.48 -1.51
N GLY A 79 -5.33 -4.14 -1.32
CA GLY A 79 -6.39 -4.44 -2.27
C GLY A 79 -7.15 -3.17 -2.65
N PRO A 80 -7.51 -2.95 -3.93
CA PRO A 80 -8.52 -2.00 -4.32
C PRO A 80 -9.87 -2.31 -3.66
N SER A 81 -10.63 -1.25 -3.40
CA SER A 81 -12.03 -1.39 -2.98
C SER A 81 -12.91 -1.88 -4.13
N TRP A 82 -14.05 -2.47 -3.79
CA TRP A 82 -15.04 -2.96 -4.76
C TRP A 82 -15.45 -1.89 -5.78
N TRP A 83 -15.67 -0.64 -5.34
CA TRP A 83 -15.99 0.47 -6.23
C TRP A 83 -14.86 0.75 -7.25
N GLN A 84 -13.60 0.67 -6.84
CA GLN A 84 -12.45 0.88 -7.73
C GLN A 84 -12.30 -0.24 -8.74
N MET A 85 -12.61 -1.48 -8.34
CA MET A 85 -12.68 -2.60 -9.27
C MET A 85 -13.80 -2.39 -10.31
N MET A 86 -14.96 -1.90 -9.89
CA MET A 86 -16.07 -1.57 -10.79
C MET A 86 -15.67 -0.48 -11.81
N LEU A 87 -15.01 0.59 -11.35
CA LEU A 87 -14.47 1.63 -12.24
C LEU A 87 -13.39 1.10 -13.19
N GLY A 88 -12.55 0.16 -12.74
CA GLY A 88 -11.57 -0.50 -13.60
C GLY A 88 -12.23 -1.26 -14.75
N GLY A 89 -13.36 -1.94 -14.48
CA GLY A 89 -14.16 -2.58 -15.51
C GLY A 89 -14.72 -1.59 -16.54
N TRP A 90 -15.19 -0.43 -16.09
CA TRP A 90 -15.70 0.62 -17.00
C TRP A 90 -14.59 1.25 -17.84
N LYS A 91 -13.41 1.49 -17.24
CA LYS A 91 -12.23 1.99 -17.97
C LYS A 91 -11.66 0.99 -18.97
N ASN A 92 -11.76 -0.32 -18.71
CA ASN A 92 -11.35 -1.32 -19.71
C ASN A 92 -12.16 -1.21 -21.03
N PHE A 93 -13.38 -0.69 -20.97
CA PHE A 93 -14.21 -0.48 -22.16
C PHE A 93 -13.78 0.74 -22.98
N PHE A 94 -13.37 1.83 -22.31
CA PHE A 94 -12.98 3.10 -22.97
C PHE A 94 -11.46 3.27 -23.15
N GLY A 95 -10.65 2.44 -22.50
CA GLY A 95 -9.19 2.57 -22.44
C GLY A 95 -8.70 3.64 -21.46
N GLY A 96 -7.39 3.64 -21.19
CA GLY A 96 -6.69 4.64 -20.37
C GLY A 96 -6.18 4.14 -19.01
N GLU A 97 -5.40 4.98 -18.34
CA GLU A 97 -4.74 4.69 -17.06
C GLU A 97 -5.75 4.58 -15.89
N ILE A 98 -5.56 3.56 -15.04
CA ILE A 98 -6.38 3.33 -13.84
C ILE A 98 -5.66 3.90 -12.61
N LYS A 99 -5.70 5.23 -12.48
CA LYS A 99 -5.08 6.00 -11.37
C LYS A 99 -5.40 5.50 -9.95
N SER A 100 -6.50 4.78 -9.75
CA SER A 100 -6.85 4.19 -8.45
C SER A 100 -5.93 3.04 -8.06
N PHE A 101 -5.45 2.26 -9.02
CA PHE A 101 -4.49 1.18 -8.75
C PHE A 101 -3.11 1.73 -8.45
N ASP A 102 -2.66 2.76 -9.17
CA ASP A 102 -1.35 3.37 -8.95
C ASP A 102 -1.19 3.92 -7.53
N LYS A 103 -2.24 4.53 -6.98
CA LYS A 103 -2.24 5.00 -5.59
C LYS A 103 -2.02 3.87 -4.59
N MET A 104 -2.68 2.73 -4.78
CA MET A 104 -2.52 1.57 -3.90
C MET A 104 -1.15 0.90 -4.08
N LEU A 105 -0.64 0.84 -5.32
CA LEU A 105 0.70 0.31 -5.59
C LEU A 105 1.79 1.16 -4.94
N LEU A 106 1.70 2.49 -5.09
CA LEU A 106 2.64 3.43 -4.47
C LEU A 106 2.56 3.34 -2.94
N TYR A 107 1.35 3.28 -2.38
CA TYR A 107 1.14 3.11 -0.95
C TYR A 107 1.77 1.80 -0.46
N GLY A 108 1.50 0.66 -1.10
CA GLY A 108 2.05 -0.64 -0.71
C GLY A 108 3.58 -0.65 -0.73
N ARG A 109 4.19 -0.11 -1.79
CA ARG A 109 5.66 0.01 -1.89
C ARG A 109 6.27 0.90 -0.81
N ARG A 110 5.64 2.03 -0.50
CA ARG A 110 6.11 2.92 0.58
C ARG A 110 5.94 2.27 1.95
N LYS A 111 4.78 1.68 2.20
CA LYS A 111 4.45 1.05 3.48
C LYS A 111 5.40 -0.10 3.81
N VAL A 112 5.69 -0.98 2.86
CA VAL A 112 6.60 -2.10 3.09
C VAL A 112 8.02 -1.63 3.41
N LEU A 113 8.52 -0.61 2.70
CA LEU A 113 9.84 -0.03 2.97
C LEU A 113 9.88 0.68 4.32
N HIS A 114 8.81 1.41 4.66
CA HIS A 114 8.66 2.05 5.96
C HIS A 114 8.65 1.02 7.09
N ASP A 115 7.89 -0.06 6.96
CA ASP A 115 7.81 -1.11 7.96
C ASP A 115 9.16 -1.83 8.14
N MET A 116 9.88 -2.11 7.05
CA MET A 116 11.24 -2.64 7.12
C MET A 116 12.18 -1.70 7.88
N ARG A 117 12.09 -0.39 7.60
CA ARG A 117 12.88 0.63 8.30
C ARG A 117 12.61 0.57 9.79
N VAL A 118 11.34 0.67 10.18
CA VAL A 118 10.91 0.67 11.58
C VAL A 118 11.40 -0.59 12.29
N GLN A 119 11.28 -1.76 11.65
CA GLN A 119 11.76 -3.03 12.22
C GLN A 119 13.27 -3.05 12.45
N ALA A 120 14.06 -2.62 11.46
CA ALA A 120 15.52 -2.55 11.60
C ALA A 120 15.93 -1.64 12.77
N LEU A 121 15.22 -0.52 12.95
CA LEU A 121 15.49 0.45 14.02
C LEU A 121 15.10 -0.05 15.40
N GLN A 122 13.95 -0.71 15.50
CA GLN A 122 13.52 -1.35 16.74
C GLN A 122 14.52 -2.41 17.22
N GLN A 123 15.25 -3.01 16.27
CA GLN A 123 16.31 -3.98 16.54
C GLN A 123 17.69 -3.33 16.75
N GLY A 124 17.79 -2.00 16.65
CA GLY A 124 19.02 -1.25 16.91
C GLY A 124 20.05 -1.27 15.78
N PHE A 125 19.62 -1.55 14.54
CA PHE A 125 20.46 -1.42 13.35
C PHE A 125 20.46 0.01 12.83
N ASP A 126 21.56 0.41 12.20
CA ASP A 126 21.74 1.78 11.73
C ASP A 126 21.34 1.94 10.25
N GLU A 127 21.50 0.90 9.43
CA GLU A 127 21.28 0.95 7.98
C GLU A 127 20.69 -0.35 7.44
N VAL A 128 19.97 -0.28 6.31
CA VAL A 128 19.58 -1.48 5.54
C VAL A 128 20.06 -1.36 4.10
N ILE A 129 20.86 -2.33 3.66
CA ILE A 129 21.48 -2.39 2.33
C ILE A 129 20.92 -3.50 1.46
N ASN A 130 21.27 -3.46 0.16
CA ASN A 130 20.85 -4.43 -0.87
C ASN A 130 19.33 -4.66 -0.85
N VAL A 131 18.58 -3.59 -0.64
CA VAL A 131 17.13 -3.67 -0.50
C VAL A 131 16.46 -3.96 -1.84
N ARG A 132 15.59 -4.96 -1.85
CA ARG A 132 14.76 -5.35 -2.98
C ARG A 132 13.30 -5.35 -2.57
N VAL A 133 12.44 -4.93 -3.48
CA VAL A 133 10.99 -4.98 -3.31
C VAL A 133 10.41 -5.81 -4.43
N GLU A 134 9.74 -6.89 -4.05
CA GLU A 134 8.99 -7.76 -4.95
C GLU A 134 7.50 -7.44 -4.85
N THR A 135 6.80 -7.57 -5.98
CA THR A 135 5.37 -7.30 -6.07
C THR A 135 4.71 -8.45 -6.80
N SER A 136 3.75 -9.08 -6.14
CA SER A 136 3.01 -10.24 -6.63
C SER A 136 1.52 -9.92 -6.64
N MET A 137 0.82 -10.34 -7.70
CA MET A 137 -0.63 -10.26 -7.74
C MET A 137 -1.23 -11.49 -7.08
N ILE A 138 -1.97 -11.30 -5.99
CA ILE A 138 -2.76 -12.34 -5.35
C ILE A 138 -4.17 -12.24 -5.89
N THR A 139 -4.51 -13.13 -6.83
CA THR A 139 -5.87 -13.28 -7.35
C THR A 139 -6.43 -14.62 -6.94
N LYS A 140 -7.63 -14.64 -6.37
CA LYS A 140 -8.33 -15.90 -6.06
C LYS A 140 -8.96 -16.43 -7.36
N LYS A 141 -8.31 -17.41 -7.99
CA LYS A 141 -8.87 -18.11 -9.16
C LYS A 141 -9.96 -19.10 -8.70
N SER A 142 -11.12 -18.59 -8.29
CA SER A 142 -12.32 -19.42 -8.13
C SER A 142 -13.12 -19.41 -9.42
N GLN A 143 -13.64 -20.57 -9.81
CA GLN A 143 -14.34 -20.86 -11.05
C GLN A 143 -15.66 -20.06 -11.25
N LYS A 144 -16.01 -19.19 -10.30
CA LYS A 144 -17.11 -18.23 -10.33
C LYS A 144 -16.62 -16.85 -9.85
N ASP A 145 -16.42 -15.94 -10.81
CA ASP A 145 -16.58 -14.48 -10.73
C ASP A 145 -15.93 -13.65 -9.59
N ASP A 146 -15.08 -14.22 -8.75
CA ASP A 146 -14.45 -13.47 -7.67
C ASP A 146 -13.26 -12.64 -8.22
N ARG A 147 -13.56 -11.43 -8.72
CA ARG A 147 -12.57 -10.49 -9.31
C ARG A 147 -11.67 -9.84 -8.25
N THR A 148 -11.52 -10.42 -7.07
CA THR A 148 -10.69 -9.85 -6.02
C THR A 148 -9.22 -9.87 -6.46
N ALA A 149 -8.71 -8.70 -6.83
CA ALA A 149 -7.30 -8.47 -7.13
C ALA A 149 -6.65 -7.93 -5.86
N GLY A 150 -5.70 -8.64 -5.27
CA GLY A 150 -4.82 -8.14 -4.22
C GLY A 150 -3.39 -8.00 -4.75
N TYR A 151 -2.64 -7.08 -4.18
CA TYR A 151 -1.21 -6.94 -4.45
C TYR A 151 -0.46 -7.21 -3.15
N GLU A 152 0.46 -8.15 -3.20
CA GLU A 152 1.41 -8.40 -2.13
C GLU A 152 2.73 -7.75 -2.47
N PHE A 153 3.25 -6.98 -1.52
CA PHE A 153 4.56 -6.38 -1.56
C PHE A 153 5.41 -7.02 -0.50
N ILE A 154 6.55 -7.56 -0.90
CA ILE A 154 7.56 -8.11 0.01
C ILE A 154 8.82 -7.30 -0.20
N ALA A 155 9.40 -6.79 0.87
CA ALA A 155 10.68 -6.12 0.81
C ALA A 155 11.67 -6.82 1.74
N TYR A 156 12.90 -6.97 1.26
CA TYR A 156 13.96 -7.63 2.00
C TYR A 156 15.32 -6.98 1.75
N GLY A 157 16.23 -7.12 2.69
CA GLY A 157 17.59 -6.59 2.63
C GLY A 157 18.42 -6.99 3.84
N THR A 158 19.62 -6.45 3.94
CA THR A 158 20.55 -6.74 5.05
C THR A 158 20.66 -5.51 5.94
N ALA A 159 20.19 -5.62 7.18
CA ALA A 159 20.46 -4.62 8.21
C ALA A 159 21.90 -4.70 8.68
N ILE A 160 22.51 -3.53 8.90
CA ILE A 160 23.90 -3.35 9.31
C ILE A 160 23.90 -2.48 10.56
N LYS A 161 24.67 -2.91 11.56
CA LYS A 161 25.01 -2.14 12.74
C LYS A 161 26.49 -1.79 12.69
N TYR A 162 26.82 -0.51 12.84
CA TYR A 162 28.20 -0.05 12.81
C TYR A 162 28.81 -0.05 14.22
N VAL A 163 30.12 -0.27 14.29
CA VAL A 163 30.86 -0.08 15.54
C VAL A 163 30.82 1.39 15.92
N ARG A 164 30.32 1.72 17.11
CA ARG A 164 30.36 3.10 17.64
C ARG A 164 31.76 3.35 18.21
N SER A 165 32.48 4.30 17.61
CA SER A 165 33.77 4.81 18.11
C SER A 165 33.62 5.65 19.37
#